data_AF-A0A0S8ENC3-F1
#
_entry.id   AF-A0A0S8ENC3-F1
#
_cell.length_a   1.000
_cell.length_b   1.000
_cell.length_c   1.000
_cell.angle_alpha   90.00
_cell.angle_beta   90.00
_cell.angle_gamma   90.00
#
_symmetry.space_group_name_H-M   'P 1'
#
loop_
_entity.id
_entity.type
_entity.pdbx_description
1 polymer ?
#
loop_
_entity_poly.entity_id
_entity_poly.type
_entity_poly.pdbx_seq_one_letter_code
_entity_poly.pdbx_strand_id
1 'polypeptide(L)'
;ECGIPMLLYEAGEALRFDEISIRAGVTGIINVMRALEMLPPSRSKPKTQLEPVVARSSAWVRAPDSGILRAMVPLGARVKKDTLLGVVADPFGAREVNITAPVNGIVIGKTQLPLVNEGNALYHIARFESTREAEATVDEFREEHEPEFIPAPDPESPII
;
A
#
# COMPACT_ATOMS: atom_id res chain seq x y z
N GLU A 1 19.65 14.16 15.02
CA GLU A 1 18.20 14.03 15.29
C GLU A 1 17.86 14.68 16.63
N CYS A 2 16.71 15.32 16.74
CA CYS A 2 16.35 16.12 17.93
C CYS A 2 15.67 15.32 19.07
N GLY A 3 15.65 13.99 19.01
CA GLY A 3 15.01 13.14 20.03
C GLY A 3 13.48 13.25 20.07
N ILE A 4 12.85 13.79 19.01
CA ILE A 4 11.40 13.92 18.90
C ILE A 4 10.86 12.63 18.26
N PRO A 5 9.93 11.90 18.90
CA PRO A 5 9.29 10.74 18.31
C PRO A 5 8.58 11.11 17.00
N MET A 6 8.79 10.31 15.95
CA MET A 6 8.17 10.49 14.65
C MET A 6 7.48 9.19 14.23
N LEU A 7 6.27 9.32 13.70
CA LEU A 7 5.57 8.27 12.98
C LEU A 7 5.24 8.78 11.58
N LEU A 8 5.63 8.03 10.55
CA LEU A 8 5.27 8.29 9.16
C LEU A 8 4.13 7.35 8.76
N TYR A 9 3.07 7.93 8.20
CA TYR A 9 1.95 7.19 7.63
C TYR A 9 2.00 7.33 6.10
N GLU A 10 2.10 6.20 5.41
CA GLU A 10 2.05 6.11 3.95
C GLU A 10 0.83 5.27 3.56
N ALA A 11 -0.10 5.85 2.81
CA ALA A 11 -1.28 5.16 2.33
C ALA A 11 -1.86 5.84 1.08
N GLY A 12 -2.55 5.05 0.26
CA GLY A 12 -3.17 5.50 -0.98
C GLY A 12 -2.18 5.68 -2.14
N GLU A 13 -2.60 6.47 -3.13
CA GLU A 13 -1.79 6.80 -4.30
C GLU A 13 -1.91 8.28 -4.66
N ALA A 14 -0.95 8.78 -5.44
CA ALA A 14 -0.96 10.17 -5.86
C ALA A 14 -2.17 10.49 -6.75
N LEU A 15 -2.66 11.72 -6.65
CA LEU A 15 -3.70 12.30 -7.54
C LEU A 15 -5.07 11.63 -7.47
N ARG A 16 -5.38 10.87 -6.42
CA ARG A 16 -6.69 10.28 -6.17
C ARG A 16 -7.04 10.27 -4.69
N PHE A 17 -8.32 10.33 -4.39
CA PHE A 17 -8.81 10.05 -3.04
C PHE A 17 -8.93 8.54 -2.86
N ASP A 18 -8.38 8.05 -1.75
CA ASP A 18 -8.52 6.67 -1.31
C ASP A 18 -9.21 6.68 0.06
N GLU A 19 -10.50 6.36 0.06
CA GLU A 19 -11.36 6.48 1.25
C GLU A 19 -10.83 5.64 2.42
N ILE A 20 -10.35 4.42 2.14
CA ILE A 20 -9.76 3.52 3.14
C ILE A 20 -8.56 4.21 3.82
N SER A 21 -7.64 4.76 3.04
CA SER A 21 -6.44 5.45 3.52
C SER A 21 -6.78 6.70 4.32
N ILE A 22 -7.80 7.46 3.90
CA ILE A 22 -8.26 8.67 4.59
C ILE A 22 -8.85 8.29 5.95
N ARG A 23 -9.80 7.34 6.00
CA ARG A 23 -10.46 6.91 7.24
C ARG A 23 -9.47 6.31 8.22
N ALA A 24 -8.55 5.47 7.75
CA ALA A 24 -7.50 4.90 8.58
C ALA A 24 -6.56 5.98 9.12
N GLY A 25 -6.14 6.94 8.28
CA GLY A 25 -5.27 8.03 8.68
C GLY A 25 -5.89 8.93 9.76
N VAL A 26 -7.16 9.32 9.58
CA VAL A 26 -7.91 10.12 10.56
C VAL A 26 -8.05 9.35 11.88
N THR A 27 -8.42 8.07 11.81
CA THR A 27 -8.54 7.21 13.00
C THR A 27 -7.21 7.08 13.73
N GLY A 28 -6.11 6.86 13.01
CA GLY A 28 -4.75 6.77 13.56
C GLY A 28 -4.32 8.05 14.28
N ILE A 29 -4.54 9.22 13.67
CA ILE A 29 -4.20 10.52 14.28
C ILE A 29 -4.98 10.72 15.58
N ILE A 30 -6.29 10.45 15.58
CA ILE A 30 -7.13 10.58 16.80
C ILE A 30 -6.63 9.63 17.90
N ASN A 31 -6.25 8.40 17.55
CA ASN A 31 -5.72 7.43 18.50
C ASN A 31 -4.38 7.89 19.10
N VAL A 32 -3.48 8.44 18.28
CA VAL A 32 -2.21 9.02 18.75
C VAL A 32 -2.46 10.21 19.68
N MET A 33 -3.36 11.13 19.32
CA MET A 33 -3.72 12.26 20.17
C MET A 33 -4.28 11.82 21.52
N ARG A 34 -5.11 10.78 21.57
CA ARG A 34 -5.61 10.20 22.83
C ARG A 34 -4.49 9.53 23.63
N ALA A 35 -3.59 8.80 22.99
CA ALA A 35 -2.44 8.18 23.65
C ALA A 35 -1.48 9.22 24.25
N LEU A 36 -1.40 10.41 23.65
CA LEU A 36 -0.67 11.57 24.16
C LEU A 36 -1.49 12.45 25.13
N GLU A 37 -2.67 11.99 25.55
CA GLU A 37 -3.58 12.70 26.47
C GLU A 37 -4.05 14.08 25.96
N MET A 38 -3.95 14.33 24.65
CA MET A 38 -4.42 15.58 24.02
C MET A 38 -5.94 15.60 23.82
N LEU A 39 -6.60 14.43 23.86
CA LEU A 39 -8.04 14.25 23.71
C LEU A 39 -8.58 13.36 24.82
N PRO A 40 -9.85 13.55 25.24
CA PRO A 40 -10.49 12.68 26.23
C PRO A 40 -10.57 11.22 25.72
N PRO A 41 -10.59 10.25 26.65
CA PRO A 41 -10.71 8.84 26.31
C PRO A 41 -12.00 8.56 25.54
N SER A 42 -11.93 7.61 24.60
CA SER A 42 -13.11 7.23 23.83
C SER A 42 -14.15 6.57 24.75
N ARG A 43 -15.43 6.87 24.50
CA ARG A 43 -16.56 6.17 25.13
C ARG A 43 -16.97 4.89 24.38
N SER A 44 -16.44 4.69 23.18
CA SER A 44 -16.68 3.48 22.39
C SER A 44 -15.93 2.30 22.99
N LYS A 45 -16.45 1.08 22.78
CA LYS A 45 -15.69 -0.13 23.10
C LYS A 45 -14.36 -0.11 22.32
N PRO A 46 -13.26 -0.61 22.91
CA PRO A 46 -12.03 -0.82 22.15
C PRO A 46 -12.36 -1.73 20.97
N LYS A 47 -11.97 -1.31 19.76
CA LYS A 47 -11.95 -2.25 18.64
C LYS A 47 -10.89 -3.32 18.92
N THR A 48 -11.06 -4.50 18.33
CA THR A 48 -10.04 -5.56 18.38
C THR A 48 -8.70 -4.95 17.98
N GLN A 49 -7.67 -5.14 18.80
CA GLN A 49 -6.33 -4.69 18.45
C GLN A 49 -5.79 -5.62 17.37
N LEU A 50 -5.57 -5.08 16.17
CA LEU A 50 -4.80 -5.77 15.15
C LEU A 50 -3.36 -5.88 15.64
N GLU A 51 -2.82 -7.11 15.66
CA GLU A 51 -1.41 -7.31 15.95
C GLU A 51 -0.58 -6.75 14.78
N PRO A 52 0.31 -5.77 15.03
CA PRO A 52 1.08 -5.15 13.97
C PRO A 52 2.13 -6.12 13.43
N VAL A 53 2.27 -6.16 12.10
CA VAL A 53 3.26 -7.02 11.45
C VAL A 53 4.47 -6.19 11.01
N VAL A 54 5.66 -6.55 11.49
CA VAL A 54 6.88 -5.75 11.33
C VAL A 54 7.77 -6.35 10.24
N ALA A 55 8.00 -5.59 9.17
CA ALA A 55 9.02 -5.91 8.18
C ALA A 55 10.40 -5.45 8.66
N ARG A 56 11.38 -6.36 8.72
CA ARG A 56 12.75 -6.01 9.13
C ARG A 56 13.66 -5.59 7.98
N SER A 57 13.23 -5.83 6.74
CA SER A 57 13.96 -5.42 5.54
C SER A 57 13.02 -5.30 4.36
N SER A 58 13.41 -4.54 3.35
CA SER A 58 12.67 -4.40 2.10
C SER A 58 13.63 -4.24 0.93
N ALA A 59 13.13 -4.41 -0.29
CA ALA A 59 13.90 -4.25 -1.52
C ALA A 59 13.07 -3.56 -2.60
N TRP A 60 13.69 -2.60 -3.28
CA TRP A 60 13.13 -1.97 -4.48
C TRP A 60 13.50 -2.79 -5.72
N VAL A 61 12.51 -3.07 -6.56
CA VAL A 61 12.70 -3.58 -7.91
C VAL A 61 12.69 -2.40 -8.87
N ARG A 62 13.76 -2.27 -9.65
CA ARG A 62 14.00 -1.13 -10.54
C ARG A 62 13.74 -1.51 -11.99
N ALA A 63 13.35 -0.52 -12.80
CA ALA A 63 13.19 -0.68 -14.23
C ALA A 63 14.56 -0.96 -14.87
N PRO A 64 14.74 -2.09 -15.56
CA PRO A 64 16.00 -2.43 -16.22
C PRO A 64 16.18 -1.71 -17.56
N ASP A 65 15.10 -1.17 -18.13
CA ASP A 65 15.09 -0.42 -19.38
C ASP A 65 13.90 0.56 -19.38
N SER A 66 13.90 1.51 -20.31
CA SER A 66 12.80 2.45 -20.51
C SER A 66 11.72 1.85 -21.41
N GLY A 67 10.46 2.14 -21.13
CA GLY A 67 9.36 1.62 -21.95
C GLY A 67 8.01 1.66 -21.26
N ILE A 68 7.11 0.77 -21.70
CA ILE A 68 5.75 0.62 -21.18
C ILE A 68 5.71 -0.57 -20.23
N LEU A 69 5.46 -0.31 -18.95
CA LEU A 69 5.25 -1.29 -17.91
C LEU A 69 3.83 -1.86 -18.00
N ARG A 70 3.74 -3.18 -18.16
CA ARG A 70 2.54 -3.98 -17.93
C ARG A 70 2.69 -4.68 -16.59
N ALA A 71 2.15 -4.06 -15.55
CA ALA A 71 2.24 -4.57 -14.19
C ALA A 71 1.20 -5.66 -13.92
N MET A 72 1.61 -6.79 -13.31
CA MET A 72 0.77 -7.98 -13.13
C MET A 72 0.42 -8.28 -11.67
N VAL A 73 1.25 -7.82 -10.72
CA VAL A 73 1.05 -8.11 -9.30
C VAL A 73 0.45 -6.88 -8.60
N PRO A 74 -0.59 -7.05 -7.76
CA PRO A 74 -1.20 -5.95 -7.01
C PRO A 74 -0.46 -5.65 -5.70
N LEU A 75 -0.75 -4.48 -5.10
CA LEU A 75 -0.34 -4.16 -3.73
C LEU A 75 -0.99 -5.13 -2.73
N GLY A 76 -0.27 -5.48 -1.67
CA GLY A 76 -0.70 -6.45 -0.65
C GLY A 76 -0.45 -7.91 -1.04
N ALA A 77 -0.15 -8.21 -2.31
CA ALA A 77 0.09 -9.58 -2.74
C ALA A 77 1.40 -10.15 -2.20
N ARG A 78 1.35 -11.41 -1.75
CA ARG A 78 2.52 -12.21 -1.42
C ARG A 78 3.22 -12.73 -2.68
N VAL A 79 4.54 -12.57 -2.74
CA VAL A 79 5.39 -13.01 -3.84
C VAL A 79 6.53 -13.89 -3.34
N LYS A 80 6.99 -14.80 -4.20
CA LYS A 80 8.21 -15.57 -3.99
C LYS A 80 9.33 -15.01 -4.87
N LYS A 81 10.58 -15.26 -4.53
CA LYS A 81 11.71 -15.03 -5.42
C LYS A 81 11.39 -15.62 -6.81
N ASP A 82 11.75 -14.87 -7.85
CA ASP A 82 11.54 -15.18 -9.26
C ASP A 82 10.06 -15.13 -9.72
N THR A 83 9.14 -14.69 -8.86
CA THR A 83 7.75 -14.38 -9.28
C THR A 83 7.75 -13.26 -10.30
N LEU A 84 7.05 -13.45 -11.43
CA LEU A 84 6.88 -12.42 -12.46
C LEU A 84 5.99 -11.29 -11.94
N LEU A 85 6.56 -10.11 -11.78
CA LEU A 85 5.87 -8.91 -11.30
C LEU A 85 5.24 -8.11 -12.44
N GLY A 86 5.84 -8.17 -13.62
CA GLY A 86 5.40 -7.45 -14.80
C GLY A 86 6.42 -7.51 -15.91
N VAL A 87 6.14 -6.79 -16.98
CA VAL A 87 7.00 -6.72 -18.16
C VAL A 87 7.15 -5.27 -18.59
N VAL A 88 8.38 -4.84 -18.91
CA VAL A 88 8.63 -3.57 -19.59
C VAL A 88 8.88 -3.88 -21.07
N ALA A 89 8.08 -3.28 -21.95
CA ALA A 89 8.19 -3.45 -23.39
C ALA A 89 8.50 -2.12 -24.07
N ASP A 90 9.24 -2.16 -25.18
CA ASP A 90 9.33 -0.99 -26.06
C ASP A 90 7.96 -0.67 -26.69
N PRO A 91 7.74 0.56 -27.20
CA PRO A 91 6.44 0.96 -27.76
C PRO A 91 5.94 0.12 -28.94
N PHE A 92 6.83 -0.61 -29.61
CA PHE A 92 6.53 -1.46 -30.76
C PHE A 92 6.42 -2.95 -30.37
N GLY A 93 6.69 -3.30 -29.11
CA GLY A 93 6.70 -4.67 -28.60
C GLY A 93 7.83 -5.55 -29.15
N ALA A 94 8.86 -4.96 -29.76
CA ALA A 94 9.95 -5.73 -30.37
C ALA A 94 10.89 -6.35 -29.33
N ARG A 95 11.02 -5.70 -28.17
CA ARG A 95 11.79 -6.14 -27.01
C ARG A 95 10.95 -6.05 -25.75
N GLU A 96 10.99 -7.14 -24.99
CA GLU A 96 10.33 -7.24 -23.69
C GLU A 96 11.34 -7.70 -22.63
N VAL A 97 11.27 -7.09 -21.45
CA VAL A 97 12.11 -7.44 -20.30
C VAL A 97 11.21 -7.79 -19.11
N ASN A 98 11.37 -9.02 -18.61
CA ASN A 98 10.64 -9.50 -17.45
C ASN A 98 11.17 -8.84 -16.18
N ILE A 99 10.24 -8.41 -15.33
CA ILE A 99 10.51 -7.88 -14.00
C ILE A 99 10.14 -8.96 -12.99
N THR A 100 11.12 -9.49 -12.27
CA THR A 100 10.89 -10.56 -11.28
C THR A 100 11.19 -10.10 -9.86
N ALA A 101 10.54 -10.76 -8.89
CA ALA A 101 10.79 -10.51 -7.48
C ALA A 101 12.19 -11.02 -7.08
N PRO A 102 13.07 -10.19 -6.51
CA PRO A 102 14.39 -10.64 -6.07
C PRO A 102 14.33 -11.49 -4.80
N VAL A 103 13.21 -11.43 -4.06
CA VAL A 103 13.01 -12.07 -2.76
C VAL A 103 11.56 -12.46 -2.52
N ASN A 104 11.36 -13.34 -1.53
CA ASN A 104 10.05 -13.60 -0.95
C ASN A 104 9.60 -12.38 -0.12
N GLY A 105 8.32 -12.05 -0.17
CA GLY A 105 7.78 -10.93 0.61
C GLY A 105 6.36 -10.55 0.22
N ILE A 106 5.95 -9.36 0.62
CA ILE A 106 4.69 -8.73 0.20
C ILE A 106 5.01 -7.45 -0.55
N VAL A 107 4.26 -7.19 -1.62
CA VAL A 107 4.33 -5.94 -2.38
C VAL A 107 3.67 -4.81 -1.57
N ILE A 108 4.47 -3.89 -1.03
CA ILE A 108 4.00 -2.75 -0.23
C ILE A 108 3.99 -1.43 -1.00
N GLY A 109 4.64 -1.39 -2.16
CA GLY A 109 4.67 -0.22 -3.04
C GLY A 109 4.77 -0.66 -4.50
N LYS A 110 4.15 0.11 -5.39
CA LYS A 110 4.11 -0.17 -6.82
C LYS A 110 3.88 1.12 -7.60
N THR A 111 4.55 1.28 -8.75
CA THR A 111 4.26 2.40 -9.65
C THR A 111 2.91 2.23 -10.35
N GLN A 112 2.16 3.32 -10.46
CA GLN A 112 0.93 3.38 -11.26
C GLN A 112 1.16 3.98 -12.66
N LEU A 113 2.34 4.53 -12.92
CA LEU A 113 2.66 5.08 -14.23
C LEU A 113 3.02 3.93 -15.20
N PRO A 114 2.32 3.80 -16.33
CA PRO A 114 2.65 2.80 -17.33
C PRO A 114 3.94 3.16 -18.08
N LEU A 115 4.23 4.44 -18.27
CA LEU A 115 5.49 4.88 -18.87
C LEU A 115 6.58 4.95 -17.80
N VAL A 116 7.67 4.22 -18.00
CA VAL A 116 8.78 4.14 -17.05
C VAL A 116 10.12 4.36 -17.75
N ASN A 117 11.05 4.97 -17.03
CA ASN A 117 12.45 5.08 -17.46
C ASN A 117 13.34 4.10 -16.69
N GLU A 118 14.48 3.76 -17.28
CA GLU A 118 15.50 2.96 -16.60
C GLU A 118 15.82 3.52 -15.20
N GLY A 119 15.92 2.62 -14.21
CA GLY A 119 16.18 2.97 -12.81
C GLY A 119 14.96 3.45 -12.02
N ASN A 120 13.79 3.65 -12.64
CA ASN A 120 12.56 3.97 -11.90
C ASN A 120 12.19 2.84 -10.92
N ALA A 121 11.64 3.23 -9.76
CA ALA A 121 11.13 2.28 -8.77
C ALA A 121 9.81 1.69 -9.24
N LEU A 122 9.79 0.39 -9.53
CA LEU A 122 8.60 -0.31 -10.06
C LEU A 122 7.79 -0.96 -8.94
N TYR A 123 8.48 -1.66 -8.04
CA TYR A 123 7.89 -2.39 -6.92
C TYR A 123 8.74 -2.23 -5.66
N HIS A 124 8.10 -2.18 -4.50
CA HIS A 124 8.74 -2.25 -3.19
C HIS A 124 8.24 -3.49 -2.46
N ILE A 125 9.16 -4.38 -2.10
CA ILE A 125 8.84 -5.67 -1.50
C ILE A 125 9.37 -5.70 -0.08
N ALA A 126 8.47 -5.82 0.89
CA ALA A 126 8.79 -6.00 2.30
C ALA A 126 8.98 -7.48 2.65
N ARG A 127 10.00 -7.78 3.46
CA ARG A 127 10.29 -9.13 3.96
C ARG A 127 9.79 -9.27 5.40
N PHE A 128 8.97 -10.27 5.62
CA PHE A 128 8.39 -10.62 6.91
C PHE A 128 8.90 -11.99 7.38
N GLU A 129 8.93 -12.21 8.70
CA GLU A 129 9.17 -13.55 9.26
C GLU A 129 8.06 -14.52 8.85
N SER A 130 6.80 -14.06 8.92
CA SER A 130 5.62 -14.76 8.42
C SER A 130 4.91 -13.90 7.37
N THR A 131 5.07 -14.24 6.09
CA THR A 131 4.39 -13.54 4.98
C THR A 131 2.89 -13.81 4.92
N ARG A 132 2.42 -14.92 5.51
CA ARG A 132 0.99 -15.27 5.54
C ARG A 132 0.23 -14.44 6.57
N GLU A 133 0.80 -14.26 7.77
CA GLU A 133 0.20 -13.40 8.80
C GLU A 133 0.15 -11.95 8.31
N ALA A 134 1.23 -11.47 7.71
CA ALA A 134 1.28 -10.12 7.15
C ALA A 134 0.19 -9.88 6.08
N GLU A 135 -0.05 -10.85 5.19
CA GLU A 135 -1.11 -10.78 4.18
C GLU A 135 -2.50 -10.74 4.84
N ALA A 136 -2.76 -11.62 5.81
CA ALA A 136 -4.03 -11.65 6.55
C ALA A 136 -4.31 -10.35 7.31
N THR A 137 -3.29 -9.76 7.95
CA THR A 137 -3.44 -8.47 8.64
C THR A 137 -3.75 -7.33 7.68
N VAL A 138 -3.19 -7.35 6.45
CA VAL A 138 -3.51 -6.35 5.41
C VAL A 138 -4.97 -6.46 4.97
N ASP A 139 -5.47 -7.69 4.80
CA ASP A 139 -6.87 -7.92 4.43
C ASP A 139 -7.82 -7.49 5.56
N GLU A 140 -7.55 -7.87 6.81
CA GLU A 140 -8.36 -7.48 7.98
C GLU A 140 -8.40 -5.95 8.17
N PHE A 141 -7.25 -5.28 7.94
CA PHE A 141 -7.18 -3.82 7.99
C PHE A 141 -8.06 -3.16 6.93
N ARG A 142 -8.10 -3.70 5.70
CA ARG A 142 -8.96 -3.19 4.62
C ARG A 142 -10.43 -3.36 4.98
N GLU A 143 -10.83 -4.54 5.42
CA GLU A 143 -12.22 -4.82 5.83
C GLU A 143 -12.70 -3.88 6.93
N GLU A 144 -11.85 -3.56 7.92
CA GLU A 144 -12.21 -2.63 9.00
C GLU A 144 -12.51 -1.20 8.49
N HIS A 145 -11.82 -0.78 7.43
CA HIS A 145 -11.83 0.60 6.94
C HIS A 145 -12.65 0.79 5.66
N GLU A 146 -13.13 -0.29 5.04
CA GLU A 146 -14.07 -0.23 3.93
C GLU A 146 -15.29 0.64 4.31
N PRO A 147 -15.71 1.55 3.42
CA PRO A 147 -16.92 2.32 3.65
C PRO A 147 -18.13 1.38 3.65
N GLU A 148 -19.04 1.56 4.61
CA GLU A 148 -20.37 0.97 4.48
C GLU A 148 -20.98 1.43 3.15
N PHE A 149 -21.61 0.52 2.40
CA PHE A 149 -22.21 0.85 1.11
C PHE A 149 -23.26 1.96 1.31
N ILE A 150 -22.89 3.19 0.96
CA ILE A 150 -23.84 4.30 0.86
C ILE A 150 -24.43 4.18 -0.54
N PRO A 151 -25.72 3.81 -0.70
CA PRO A 151 -26.34 3.82 -2.02
C PRO A 151 -26.15 5.20 -2.64
N ALA A 152 -25.87 5.22 -3.94
CA ALA A 152 -25.62 6.47 -4.66
C ALA A 152 -26.74 7.49 -4.32
N PRO A 153 -26.39 8.76 -4.04
CA PRO A 153 -27.38 9.81 -3.98
C PRO A 153 -28.24 9.77 -5.25
N ASP A 154 -29.54 10.05 -5.11
CA ASP A 154 -30.50 10.17 -6.22
C ASP A 154 -29.85 10.95 -7.38
N PRO A 155 -30.07 10.64 -8.67
CA PRO A 155 -29.38 11.30 -9.79
C PRO A 155 -29.53 12.84 -9.84
N GLU A 156 -30.49 13.40 -9.08
CA GLU A 156 -30.69 14.84 -8.88
C GLU A 156 -29.88 15.45 -7.72
N SER A 157 -29.13 14.64 -6.98
CA SER A 157 -28.30 15.13 -5.88
C SER A 157 -27.15 15.94 -6.45
N PRO A 158 -26.87 17.14 -5.89
CA PRO A 158 -25.75 17.94 -6.34
C PRO A 158 -24.45 17.15 -6.17
N ILE A 159 -23.57 17.25 -7.15
CA ILE A 159 -22.21 16.72 -7.08
C ILE A 159 -21.50 17.50 -5.95
N ILE A 160 -21.24 16.82 -4.82
CA ILE A 160 -20.42 17.34 -3.71
C ILE A 160 -18.97 16.94 -3.96
#